data_AF-A0A241XEN7-F1
#
_entry.id   AF-A0A241XEN7-F1
#
_cell.length_a   1.000
_cell.length_b   1.000
_cell.length_c   1.000
_cell.angle_alpha   90.00
_cell.angle_beta   90.00
_cell.angle_gamma   90.00
#
_symmetry.space_group_name_H-M   'P 1'
#
loop_
_entity.id
_entity.type
_entity.pdbx_description
1 polymer ?
#
loop_
_entity_poly.entity_id
_entity_poly.type
_entity_poly.pdbx_seq_one_letter_code
_entity_poly.pdbx_strand_id
1 'polypeptide(L)'
;LQALLGSQVATHAGHIFSVGQVFGRDYQVVQATSDLLELKKPNGNSLPFSISMLNELAEAVRTGKITLKDIREKTAVEKLPGSTLEPYLVNGYNNILSPLVEHILTAGAAGGADSNSTARVLIIDEINRGNVSRIFGELITLIEQSKRAGAEEALSVVLPYSKQRFSVPQNVYLIGTMNTADRSLAGLDIALRRRFEFREMPPRPELLDDVRIGGLNVGQLLRTMNQRIEVLLDRDHCLGHAYFIPLK
;
A
#
# COMPACT_ATOMS: atom_id res chain seq x y z
N LEU A 1 -6.96 -0.37 -7.66
CA LEU A 1 -6.26 -1.49 -6.96
C LEU A 1 -4.75 -1.43 -7.15
N GLN A 2 -4.20 -1.36 -8.36
CA GLN A 2 -2.75 -1.28 -8.59
C GLN A 2 -2.08 -0.03 -7.98
N ALA A 3 -2.79 1.11 -7.89
CA ALA A 3 -2.32 2.32 -7.19
C ALA A 3 -2.41 2.24 -5.64
N LEU A 4 -3.22 1.31 -5.11
CA LEU A 4 -3.47 1.14 -3.66
C LEU A 4 -2.69 -0.05 -3.07
N LEU A 5 -2.48 -1.08 -3.88
CA LEU A 5 -1.76 -2.32 -3.58
C LEU A 5 -0.36 -2.36 -4.21
N GLY A 6 0.01 -1.31 -4.96
CA GLY A 6 1.25 -1.23 -5.72
C GLY A 6 2.53 -1.02 -4.92
N SER A 7 2.51 -1.20 -3.59
CA SER A 7 3.74 -1.46 -2.88
C SER A 7 4.08 -2.93 -3.08
N GLN A 8 4.67 -3.18 -4.24
CA GLN A 8 5.60 -4.26 -4.45
C GLN A 8 6.46 -4.43 -3.20
N VAL A 9 6.82 -5.68 -2.90
CA VAL A 9 8.11 -5.98 -2.27
C VAL A 9 9.16 -5.53 -3.30
N ALA A 10 9.34 -4.22 -3.40
CA ALA A 10 10.26 -3.57 -4.31
C ALA A 10 11.55 -3.37 -3.53
N THR A 11 12.60 -4.00 -4.04
CA THR A 11 13.93 -3.42 -4.04
C THR A 11 13.82 -1.89 -4.16
N HIS A 12 14.25 -1.22 -3.10
CA HIS A 12 13.73 0.06 -2.60
C HIS A 12 13.83 1.30 -3.50
N ALA A 13 14.29 1.25 -4.76
CA ALA A 13 14.68 2.50 -5.44
C ALA A 13 13.64 3.19 -6.32
N GLY A 14 12.55 2.51 -6.73
CA GLY A 14 11.51 3.12 -7.55
C GLY A 14 10.78 4.31 -6.91
N HIS A 15 10.92 4.47 -5.58
CA HIS A 15 10.38 5.61 -4.82
C HIS A 15 11.46 6.55 -4.24
N ILE A 16 12.75 6.21 -4.36
CA ILE A 16 13.83 7.02 -3.78
C ILE A 16 14.17 8.21 -4.69
N PHE A 17 14.06 8.03 -6.00
CA PHE A 17 14.42 9.05 -6.98
C PHE A 17 13.17 9.58 -7.69
N SER A 18 13.05 10.91 -7.77
CA SER A 18 11.96 11.57 -8.49
C SER A 18 12.45 12.17 -9.80
N VAL A 19 11.68 12.04 -10.88
CA VAL A 19 11.98 12.67 -12.16
C VAL A 19 12.09 14.20 -11.97
N GLY A 20 13.15 14.79 -12.51
CA GLY A 20 13.47 16.20 -12.36
C GLY A 20 14.40 16.54 -11.20
N GLN A 21 14.65 15.60 -10.28
CA GLN A 21 15.63 15.78 -9.18
C GLN A 21 17.05 15.94 -9.74
N VAL A 22 17.87 16.76 -9.08
CA VAL A 22 19.23 17.08 -9.52
C VAL A 22 20.25 16.60 -8.48
N PHE A 23 21.34 16.00 -8.96
CA PHE A 23 22.44 15.47 -8.15
C PHE A 23 23.80 15.98 -8.64
N GLY A 24 24.73 16.21 -7.72
CA GLY A 24 26.10 16.64 -8.06
C GLY A 24 26.15 17.97 -8.82
N ARG A 25 27.01 18.04 -9.85
CA ARG A 25 27.17 19.21 -10.74
C ARG A 25 26.17 19.16 -11.91
N ASP A 26 24.87 19.18 -11.63
CA ASP A 26 23.77 19.25 -12.61
C ASP A 26 23.38 17.95 -13.33
N TYR A 27 23.47 16.80 -12.67
CA TYR A 27 22.90 15.54 -13.21
C TYR A 27 21.41 15.47 -12.88
N GLN A 28 20.53 15.44 -13.89
CA GLN A 28 19.08 15.45 -13.70
C GLN A 28 18.48 14.06 -13.89
N VAL A 29 17.61 13.62 -12.99
CA VAL A 29 16.86 12.36 -13.15
C VAL A 29 15.85 12.51 -14.28
N VAL A 30 15.98 11.69 -15.32
CA VAL A 30 15.05 11.63 -16.46
C VAL A 30 14.06 10.50 -16.27
N GLN A 31 14.53 9.36 -15.76
CA GLN A 31 13.70 8.19 -15.54
C GLN A 31 14.17 7.46 -14.28
N ALA A 32 13.22 6.98 -13.47
CA ALA A 32 13.49 6.14 -12.32
C ALA A 32 12.45 5.00 -12.29
N THR A 33 12.93 3.76 -12.28
CA THR A 33 12.10 2.55 -12.14
C THR A 33 12.64 1.67 -11.01
N SER A 34 12.05 0.51 -10.78
CA SER A 34 12.55 -0.50 -9.82
C SER A 34 13.95 -1.01 -10.17
N ASP A 35 14.36 -0.94 -11.43
CA ASP A 35 15.55 -1.60 -11.95
C ASP A 35 16.59 -0.63 -12.53
N LEU A 36 16.14 0.55 -13.00
CA LEU A 36 16.97 1.51 -13.70
C LEU A 36 16.78 2.94 -13.18
N LEU A 37 17.90 3.64 -13.01
CA LEU A 37 17.95 5.09 -12.85
C LEU A 37 18.66 5.70 -14.06
N GLU A 38 17.99 6.58 -14.79
CA GLU A 38 18.59 7.30 -15.92
C GLU A 38 18.77 8.78 -15.58
N LEU A 39 20.02 9.25 -15.70
CA LEU A 39 20.40 10.63 -15.47
C LEU A 39 20.78 11.32 -16.78
N LYS A 40 20.35 12.55 -16.96
CA LYS A 40 20.88 13.47 -17.98
C LYS A 40 22.10 14.17 -17.41
N LYS A 41 23.24 14.01 -18.08
CA LYS A 41 24.49 14.73 -17.78
C LYS A 41 24.36 16.21 -18.16
N PRO A 42 25.23 17.09 -17.60
CA PRO A 42 25.24 18.53 -17.96
C PRO A 42 25.52 18.78 -19.45
N ASN A 43 26.26 17.88 -20.09
CA ASN A 43 26.54 17.93 -21.53
C ASN A 43 25.42 17.35 -22.41
N GLY A 44 24.27 17.00 -21.83
CA GLY A 44 23.08 16.52 -22.53
C GLY A 44 23.01 15.00 -22.73
N ASN A 45 24.08 14.25 -22.47
CA ASN A 45 24.10 12.79 -22.66
C ASN A 45 23.38 12.05 -21.53
N SER A 46 22.73 10.92 -21.84
CA SER A 46 22.17 10.03 -20.83
C SER A 46 23.23 9.18 -20.12
N LEU A 47 22.98 8.86 -18.85
CA LEU A 47 23.78 8.00 -18.00
C LEU A 47 22.87 7.06 -17.21
N PRO A 48 22.76 5.79 -17.63
CA PRO A 48 22.00 4.79 -16.90
C PRO A 48 22.82 4.16 -15.76
N PHE A 49 22.18 3.94 -14.62
CA PHE A 49 22.67 3.12 -13.52
C PHE A 49 21.63 2.06 -13.16
N SER A 50 22.07 0.83 -12.90
CA SER A 50 21.18 -0.18 -12.33
C SER A 50 20.92 0.12 -10.86
N ILE A 51 19.66 -0.05 -10.45
CA ILE A 51 19.26 0.11 -9.05
C ILE A 51 19.96 -0.92 -8.15
N SER A 52 20.19 -2.13 -8.65
CA SER A 52 20.90 -3.18 -7.92
C SER A 52 22.31 -2.74 -7.51
N MET A 53 23.06 -2.12 -8.43
CA MET A 53 24.40 -1.60 -8.17
C MET A 53 24.39 -0.50 -7.10
N LEU A 54 23.45 0.45 -7.20
CA LEU A 54 23.34 1.53 -6.21
C LEU A 54 22.97 1.00 -4.82
N ASN A 55 22.10 0.00 -4.75
CA ASN A 55 21.73 -0.66 -3.49
C ASN A 55 22.89 -1.49 -2.91
N GLU A 56 23.67 -2.18 -3.73
CA GLU A 56 24.85 -2.93 -3.29
C GLU A 56 25.88 -1.99 -2.65
N LEU A 57 26.15 -0.83 -3.28
CA LEU A 57 27.01 0.22 -2.71
C LEU A 57 26.43 0.81 -1.41
N ALA A 58 25.13 1.10 -1.38
CA ALA A 58 24.49 1.64 -0.18
C ALA A 58 24.52 0.65 0.99
N GLU A 59 24.29 -0.65 0.75
CA GLU A 59 24.36 -1.69 1.77
C GLU A 59 25.79 -1.87 2.29
N ALA A 60 26.78 -1.81 1.40
CA ALA A 60 28.19 -1.87 1.80
C ALA A 60 28.59 -0.68 2.69
N VAL A 61 28.03 0.52 2.45
CA VAL A 61 28.22 1.68 3.34
C VAL A 61 27.46 1.49 4.66
N ARG A 62 26.22 1.01 4.61
CA ARG A 62 25.36 0.79 5.79
C ARG A 62 25.96 -0.24 6.76
N THR A 63 26.53 -1.30 6.22
CA THR A 63 27.20 -2.37 7.00
C THR A 63 28.63 -2.00 7.43
N GLY A 64 29.11 -0.81 7.07
CA GLY A 64 30.43 -0.30 7.44
C GLY A 64 31.60 -0.96 6.71
N LYS A 65 31.34 -1.75 5.64
CA LYS A 65 32.41 -2.36 4.82
C LYS A 65 33.19 -1.32 4.01
N ILE A 66 32.49 -0.28 3.56
CA ILE A 66 33.07 0.89 2.90
C ILE A 66 32.45 2.17 3.46
N THR A 67 33.02 3.32 3.13
CA THR A 67 32.47 4.64 3.45
C THR A 67 32.12 5.40 2.17
N LEU A 68 31.32 6.47 2.29
CA LEU A 68 31.09 7.39 1.17
C LEU A 68 32.39 8.01 0.64
N LYS A 69 33.40 8.16 1.50
CA LYS A 69 34.74 8.63 1.13
C LYS A 69 35.46 7.63 0.24
N ASP A 70 35.32 6.33 0.51
CA ASP A 70 35.93 5.27 -0.31
C ASP A 70 35.36 5.25 -1.74
N ILE A 71 34.08 5.59 -1.91
CA ILE A 71 33.48 5.77 -3.24
C ILE A 71 34.14 6.96 -3.95
N ARG A 72 34.27 8.11 -3.27
CA ARG A 72 34.90 9.33 -3.84
C ARG A 72 36.36 9.11 -4.20
N GLU A 73 37.10 8.38 -3.37
CA GLU A 73 38.55 8.13 -3.52
C GLU A 73 38.88 6.90 -4.39
N LYS A 74 37.87 6.25 -4.99
CA LYS A 74 38.03 5.10 -5.92
C LYS A 74 38.59 3.83 -5.27
N THR A 75 38.46 3.70 -3.95
CA THR A 75 38.93 2.54 -3.17
C THR A 75 37.79 1.59 -2.78
N ALA A 76 36.54 1.94 -3.07
CA ALA A 76 35.37 1.16 -2.68
C ALA A 76 35.37 -0.29 -3.22
N VAL A 77 35.72 -0.49 -4.48
CA VAL A 77 35.67 -1.83 -5.11
C VAL A 77 36.81 -2.73 -4.62
N GLU A 78 37.98 -2.15 -4.33
CA GLU A 78 39.12 -2.88 -3.75
C GLU A 78 38.79 -3.44 -2.36
N LYS A 79 37.98 -2.71 -1.59
CA LYS A 79 37.50 -3.10 -0.27
C LYS A 79 36.33 -4.10 -0.30
N LEU A 80 35.79 -4.42 -1.48
CA LEU A 80 34.67 -5.33 -1.67
C LEU A 80 35.06 -6.52 -2.58
N PRO A 81 35.99 -7.39 -2.13
CA PRO A 81 36.37 -8.57 -2.90
C PRO A 81 35.17 -9.52 -3.05
N GLY A 82 34.81 -9.83 -4.31
CA GLY A 82 33.68 -10.70 -4.64
C GLY A 82 32.35 -9.98 -4.93
N SER A 83 32.34 -8.65 -4.97
CA SER A 83 31.17 -7.88 -5.43
C SER A 83 30.90 -8.06 -6.93
N THR A 84 29.66 -7.82 -7.36
CA THR A 84 29.30 -7.80 -8.81
C THR A 84 29.56 -6.46 -9.47
N LEU A 85 30.23 -5.56 -8.74
CA LEU A 85 30.46 -4.18 -9.15
C LEU A 85 31.61 -4.09 -10.15
N GLU A 86 31.32 -3.54 -11.32
CA GLU A 86 32.35 -3.24 -12.33
C GLU A 86 33.25 -2.08 -11.89
N PRO A 87 34.57 -2.31 -11.66
CA PRO A 87 35.47 -1.29 -11.11
C PRO A 87 35.52 -0.01 -11.95
N TYR A 88 35.48 -0.14 -13.28
CA TYR A 88 35.51 1.00 -14.20
C TYR A 88 34.25 1.87 -14.12
N LEU A 89 33.09 1.26 -13.87
CA LEU A 89 31.83 2.01 -13.70
C LEU A 89 31.82 2.75 -12.37
N VAL A 90 32.21 2.07 -11.28
CA VAL A 90 32.22 2.68 -9.95
C VAL A 90 33.26 3.81 -9.88
N ASN A 91 34.49 3.55 -10.34
CA ASN A 91 35.58 4.52 -10.26
C ASN A 91 35.47 5.63 -11.30
N GLY A 92 34.85 5.37 -12.45
CA GLY A 92 34.62 6.35 -13.52
C GLY A 92 33.52 7.37 -13.18
N TYR A 93 32.58 6.98 -12.31
CA TYR A 93 31.43 7.81 -11.92
C TYR A 93 31.36 8.09 -10.41
N ASN A 94 32.49 7.97 -9.71
CA ASN A 94 32.63 8.22 -8.28
C ASN A 94 31.98 9.54 -7.80
N ASN A 95 32.11 10.61 -8.58
CA ASN A 95 31.58 11.94 -8.26
C ASN A 95 30.05 11.99 -8.17
N ILE A 96 29.33 11.17 -8.94
CA ILE A 96 27.86 11.11 -8.93
C ILE A 96 27.34 9.95 -8.08
N LEU A 97 28.06 8.83 -8.04
CA LEU A 97 27.69 7.67 -7.23
C LEU A 97 27.68 7.98 -5.74
N SER A 98 28.65 8.77 -5.24
CA SER A 98 28.66 9.13 -3.82
C SER A 98 27.40 9.92 -3.40
N PRO A 99 26.99 11.00 -4.10
CA PRO A 99 25.71 11.67 -3.83
C PRO A 99 24.46 10.79 -3.99
N LEU A 100 24.43 9.90 -4.99
CA LEU A 100 23.29 8.98 -5.17
C LEU A 100 23.18 7.97 -4.04
N VAL A 101 24.31 7.39 -3.61
CA VAL A 101 24.36 6.46 -2.48
C VAL A 101 24.02 7.17 -1.18
N GLU A 102 24.53 8.39 -0.98
CA GLU A 102 24.16 9.25 0.16
C GLU A 102 22.66 9.55 0.20
N HIS A 103 22.03 9.80 -0.96
CA HIS A 103 20.58 9.98 -1.06
C HIS A 103 19.81 8.70 -0.75
N ILE A 104 20.27 7.53 -1.20
CA ILE A 104 19.68 6.23 -0.82
C ILE A 104 19.82 5.97 0.67
N LEU A 105 20.96 6.35 1.27
CA LEU A 105 21.19 6.18 2.71
C LEU A 105 20.35 7.14 3.54
N THR A 106 20.18 8.39 3.12
CA THR A 106 19.33 9.37 3.82
C THR A 106 17.85 9.08 3.60
N ALA A 107 17.43 8.72 2.38
CA ALA A 107 16.09 8.20 2.12
C ALA A 107 15.83 6.87 2.83
N GLY A 108 16.85 6.03 3.00
CA GLY A 108 16.81 4.78 3.77
C GLY A 108 16.92 4.97 5.28
N ALA A 109 17.45 6.10 5.77
CA ALA A 109 17.46 6.48 7.19
C ALA A 109 16.15 7.17 7.58
N ALA A 110 15.57 7.97 6.69
CA ALA A 110 14.18 8.42 6.78
C ALA A 110 13.19 7.25 6.56
N GLY A 111 13.58 6.25 5.77
CA GLY A 111 12.86 4.99 5.54
C GLY A 111 13.20 3.86 6.53
N GLY A 112 14.09 4.12 7.49
CA GLY A 112 14.51 3.17 8.53
C GLY A 112 13.69 3.26 9.81
N ALA A 113 12.77 4.22 9.88
CA ALA A 113 11.87 4.39 11.02
C ALA A 113 10.41 4.74 10.67
N ASP A 114 10.04 5.15 9.44
CA ASP A 114 8.65 5.64 9.24
C ASP A 114 7.99 5.49 7.85
N SER A 115 8.55 4.76 6.88
CA SER A 115 7.83 4.51 5.62
C SER A 115 6.88 3.29 5.66
N ASN A 116 6.71 2.68 6.84
CA ASN A 116 5.79 1.56 7.06
C ASN A 116 4.75 1.82 8.17
N SER A 117 4.62 3.06 8.68
CA SER A 117 3.70 3.39 9.78
C SER A 117 2.40 4.07 9.33
N THR A 118 2.35 4.67 8.13
CA THR A 118 1.11 5.28 7.65
C THR A 118 0.16 4.19 7.18
N ALA A 119 -0.87 3.92 7.98
CA ALA A 119 -1.96 3.04 7.62
C ALA A 119 -2.61 3.50 6.30
N ARG A 120 -2.74 2.58 5.35
CA ARG A 120 -3.45 2.78 4.08
C ARG A 120 -4.75 2.01 4.13
N VAL A 121 -5.86 2.67 3.85
CA VAL A 121 -7.19 2.06 3.91
C VAL A 121 -7.77 1.98 2.50
N LEU A 122 -8.20 0.78 2.11
CA LEU A 122 -9.03 0.54 0.93
C LEU A 122 -10.47 0.32 1.38
N ILE A 123 -11.33 1.26 1.06
CA ILE A 123 -12.77 1.15 1.29
C ILE A 123 -13.40 0.52 0.04
N ILE A 124 -14.16 -0.56 0.26
CA ILE A 124 -14.90 -1.29 -0.78
C ILE A 124 -16.37 -1.15 -0.43
N ASP A 125 -17.03 -0.19 -1.07
CA ASP A 125 -18.45 0.02 -0.86
C ASP A 125 -19.26 -1.11 -1.53
N GLU A 126 -20.28 -1.60 -0.84
CA GLU A 126 -21.19 -2.63 -1.31
C GLU A 126 -20.46 -3.88 -1.83
N ILE A 127 -19.57 -4.42 -0.99
CA ILE A 127 -18.68 -5.53 -1.35
C ILE A 127 -19.44 -6.76 -1.84
N ASN A 128 -20.67 -6.98 -1.38
CA ASN A 128 -21.52 -8.09 -1.83
C ASN A 128 -22.10 -7.92 -3.24
N ARG A 129 -22.04 -6.73 -3.87
CA ARG A 129 -22.57 -6.52 -5.24
C ARG A 129 -21.76 -7.19 -6.35
N GLY A 130 -20.56 -7.69 -6.06
CA GLY A 130 -19.69 -8.39 -7.00
C GLY A 130 -19.46 -9.85 -6.62
N ASN A 131 -18.95 -10.66 -7.57
CA ASN A 131 -18.39 -11.97 -7.24
C ASN A 131 -17.05 -11.78 -6.55
N VAL A 132 -17.09 -11.64 -5.23
CA VAL A 132 -15.92 -11.30 -4.40
C VAL A 132 -14.82 -12.35 -4.53
N SER A 133 -15.17 -13.65 -4.57
CA SER A 133 -14.20 -14.73 -4.76
C SER A 133 -13.44 -14.60 -6.08
N ARG A 134 -14.12 -14.21 -7.17
CA ARG A 134 -13.48 -13.98 -8.47
C ARG A 134 -12.64 -12.69 -8.50
N ILE A 135 -13.07 -11.65 -7.79
CA ILE A 135 -12.36 -10.37 -7.71
C ILE A 135 -11.05 -10.52 -6.93
N PHE A 136 -11.10 -11.16 -5.77
CA PHE A 136 -9.90 -11.39 -4.96
C PHE A 136 -9.03 -12.50 -5.53
N GLY A 137 -9.62 -13.55 -6.12
CA GLY A 137 -8.89 -14.66 -6.72
C GLY A 137 -7.81 -15.20 -5.78
N GLU A 138 -6.55 -15.13 -6.22
CA GLU A 138 -5.37 -15.59 -5.47
C GLU A 138 -5.05 -14.71 -4.24
N LEU A 139 -5.58 -13.49 -4.17
CA LEU A 139 -5.35 -12.56 -3.07
C LEU A 139 -6.12 -12.92 -1.80
N ILE A 140 -7.12 -13.81 -1.88
CA ILE A 140 -7.95 -14.19 -0.74
C ILE A 140 -7.15 -14.76 0.44
N THR A 141 -6.01 -15.39 0.17
CA THR A 141 -5.10 -15.90 1.19
C THR A 141 -4.17 -14.80 1.71
N LEU A 142 -3.76 -13.86 0.85
CA LEU A 142 -2.80 -12.81 1.18
C LEU A 142 -3.38 -11.68 2.04
N ILE A 143 -4.70 -11.53 2.06
CA ILE A 143 -5.37 -10.53 2.91
C ILE A 143 -5.36 -10.91 4.40
N GLU A 144 -5.08 -12.17 4.73
CA GLU A 144 -4.96 -12.65 6.10
C GLU A 144 -3.71 -12.06 6.78
N GLN A 145 -3.85 -11.58 8.02
CA GLN A 145 -2.82 -10.78 8.69
C GLN A 145 -1.46 -11.50 8.79
N SER A 146 -1.44 -12.80 9.09
CA SER A 146 -0.19 -13.57 9.21
C SER A 146 0.50 -13.84 7.87
N LYS A 147 -0.23 -13.73 6.74
CA LYS A 147 0.28 -14.03 5.40
C LYS A 147 0.77 -12.79 4.65
N ARG A 148 0.69 -11.61 5.26
CA ARG A 148 1.13 -10.33 4.71
C ARG A 148 2.65 -10.18 4.74
N ALA A 149 3.19 -9.35 3.86
CA ALA A 149 4.62 -9.05 3.80
C ALA A 149 5.12 -8.51 5.16
N GLY A 150 6.18 -9.11 5.70
CA GLY A 150 6.76 -8.77 7.00
C GLY A 150 6.15 -9.51 8.20
N ALA A 151 5.15 -10.38 8.01
CA ALA A 151 4.64 -11.25 9.07
C ALA A 151 5.44 -12.56 9.15
N GLU A 152 5.31 -13.29 10.27
CA GLU A 152 6.02 -14.57 10.48
C GLU A 152 5.73 -15.61 9.39
N GLU A 153 4.50 -15.65 8.89
CA GLU A 153 4.05 -16.58 7.86
C GLU A 153 3.86 -15.90 6.50
N ALA A 154 4.63 -14.84 6.22
CA ALA A 154 4.50 -14.03 5.01
C ALA A 154 4.47 -14.89 3.73
N LEU A 155 3.46 -14.66 2.90
CA LEU A 155 3.26 -15.37 1.65
C LEU A 155 3.29 -14.38 0.48
N SER A 156 3.65 -14.89 -0.69
CA SER A 156 3.57 -14.17 -1.95
C SER A 156 3.11 -15.10 -3.06
N VAL A 157 2.31 -14.59 -3.99
CA VAL A 157 1.81 -15.33 -5.17
C VAL A 157 2.45 -14.78 -6.44
N VAL A 158 2.47 -15.57 -7.52
CA VAL A 158 2.90 -15.09 -8.84
C VAL A 158 1.65 -14.72 -9.64
N LEU A 159 1.49 -13.45 -9.94
CA LEU A 159 0.30 -12.96 -10.63
C LEU A 159 0.18 -13.58 -12.04
N PRO A 160 -1.02 -14.00 -12.47
CA PRO A 160 -1.18 -14.77 -13.71
C PRO A 160 -0.87 -13.97 -14.97
N TYR A 161 -1.10 -12.65 -14.96
CA TYR A 161 -0.89 -11.79 -16.13
C TYR A 161 0.53 -11.23 -16.19
N SER A 162 0.99 -10.57 -15.13
CA SER A 162 2.33 -9.95 -15.12
C SER A 162 3.46 -10.95 -14.88
N LYS A 163 3.16 -12.16 -14.39
CA LYS A 163 4.13 -13.16 -13.93
C LYS A 163 5.08 -12.64 -12.84
N GLN A 164 4.69 -11.57 -12.16
CA GLN A 164 5.47 -10.98 -11.07
C GLN A 164 5.01 -11.53 -9.72
N ARG A 165 5.96 -11.64 -8.79
CA ARG A 165 5.68 -11.99 -7.41
C ARG A 165 5.01 -10.81 -6.70
N PHE A 166 3.94 -11.10 -5.97
CA PHE A 166 3.10 -10.11 -5.30
C PHE A 166 2.76 -10.56 -3.88
N SER A 167 2.73 -9.61 -2.94
CA SER A 167 2.30 -9.80 -1.55
C SER A 167 1.55 -8.56 -1.06
N VAL A 168 0.69 -8.73 -0.06
CA VAL A 168 -0.06 -7.62 0.55
C VAL A 168 0.76 -7.08 1.74
N PRO A 169 1.04 -5.77 1.82
CA PRO A 169 1.75 -5.17 2.96
C PRO A 169 0.94 -5.19 4.26
N GLN A 170 1.61 -5.17 5.40
CA GLN A 170 0.97 -5.09 6.72
C GLN A 170 0.18 -3.79 6.94
N ASN A 171 0.64 -2.66 6.41
CA ASN A 171 0.02 -1.36 6.62
C ASN A 171 -1.24 -1.12 5.75
N VAL A 172 -1.76 -2.13 5.05
CA VAL A 172 -2.99 -2.03 4.24
C VAL A 172 -4.19 -2.59 5.00
N TYR A 173 -5.23 -1.79 5.17
CA TYR A 173 -6.50 -2.17 5.80
C TYR A 173 -7.61 -2.20 4.76
N LEU A 174 -8.44 -3.23 4.81
CA LEU A 174 -9.60 -3.40 3.94
C LEU A 174 -10.86 -3.15 4.76
N ILE A 175 -11.69 -2.20 4.35
CA ILE A 175 -12.99 -1.95 4.97
C ILE A 175 -14.05 -2.15 3.91
N GLY A 176 -14.87 -3.18 4.07
CA GLY A 176 -16.03 -3.42 3.22
C GLY A 176 -17.30 -2.90 3.88
N THR A 177 -18.17 -2.21 3.13
CA THR A 177 -19.56 -2.02 3.52
C THR A 177 -20.41 -3.07 2.80
N MET A 178 -21.54 -3.45 3.40
CA MET A 178 -22.44 -4.45 2.85
C MET A 178 -23.87 -4.09 3.20
N ASN A 179 -24.73 -3.99 2.20
CA ASN A 179 -26.16 -4.01 2.42
C ASN A 179 -26.64 -5.45 2.62
N THR A 180 -27.13 -5.78 3.82
CA THR A 180 -27.60 -7.14 4.15
C THR A 180 -29.00 -7.44 3.62
N ALA A 181 -29.80 -6.43 3.27
CA ALA A 181 -31.13 -6.60 2.70
C ALA A 181 -31.12 -7.18 1.26
N ASP A 182 -30.02 -6.99 0.53
CA ASP A 182 -29.91 -7.39 -0.87
C ASP A 182 -29.66 -8.91 -1.01
N ARG A 183 -30.73 -9.71 -0.93
CA ARG A 183 -30.71 -11.18 -1.06
C ARG A 183 -30.39 -11.70 -2.46
N SER A 184 -30.41 -10.85 -3.48
CA SER A 184 -30.16 -11.20 -4.90
C SER A 184 -28.68 -11.31 -5.26
N LEU A 185 -27.81 -10.96 -4.33
CA LEU A 185 -26.37 -10.89 -4.54
C LEU A 185 -25.69 -12.16 -4.01
N ALA A 186 -24.60 -12.56 -4.66
CA ALA A 186 -23.82 -13.72 -4.24
C ALA A 186 -23.41 -13.54 -2.78
N GLY A 187 -23.98 -14.35 -1.89
CA GLY A 187 -23.62 -14.36 -0.48
C GLY A 187 -22.11 -14.48 -0.34
N LEU A 188 -21.53 -13.76 0.61
CA LEU A 188 -20.10 -13.78 0.79
C LEU A 188 -19.63 -15.21 1.11
N ASP A 189 -18.71 -15.73 0.29
CA ASP A 189 -18.17 -17.08 0.43
C ASP A 189 -17.61 -17.31 1.85
N ILE A 190 -17.76 -18.52 2.37
CA ILE A 190 -17.22 -18.98 3.65
C ILE A 190 -15.73 -18.64 3.75
N ALA A 191 -15.01 -18.73 2.63
CA ALA A 191 -13.59 -18.37 2.62
C ALA A 191 -13.39 -16.89 3.01
N LEU A 192 -14.12 -15.95 2.42
CA LEU A 192 -14.01 -14.53 2.75
C LEU A 192 -14.53 -14.23 4.16
N ARG A 193 -15.61 -14.89 4.59
CA ARG A 193 -16.15 -14.72 5.96
C ARG A 193 -15.12 -15.02 7.05
N ARG A 194 -14.12 -15.86 6.77
CA ARG A 194 -13.03 -16.17 7.71
C ARG A 194 -11.89 -15.14 7.74
N ARG A 195 -11.83 -14.22 6.77
CA ARG A 195 -10.72 -13.25 6.61
C ARG A 195 -11.14 -11.81 6.91
N PHE A 196 -12.43 -11.59 7.09
CA PHE A 196 -13.00 -10.31 7.51
C PHE A 196 -13.59 -10.44 8.91
N GLU A 197 -13.45 -9.38 9.70
CA GLU A 197 -14.24 -9.18 10.90
C GLU A 197 -15.57 -8.53 10.51
N PHE A 198 -16.69 -9.11 10.96
CA PHE A 198 -18.02 -8.61 10.64
C PHE A 198 -18.55 -7.78 11.79
N ARG A 199 -18.77 -6.50 11.55
CA ARG A 199 -19.41 -5.58 12.49
C ARG A 199 -20.77 -5.15 11.94
N GLU A 200 -21.82 -5.58 12.61
CA GLU A 200 -23.18 -5.16 12.28
C GLU A 200 -23.39 -3.68 12.65
N MET A 201 -24.09 -2.94 11.78
CA MET A 201 -24.40 -1.53 11.96
C MET A 201 -25.92 -1.35 11.95
N PRO A 202 -26.63 -1.69 13.05
CA PRO A 202 -28.08 -1.62 13.09
C PRO A 202 -28.59 -0.18 13.01
N PRO A 203 -29.86 0.04 12.63
CA PRO A 203 -30.49 1.34 12.77
C PRO A 203 -30.42 1.84 14.22
N ARG A 204 -30.22 3.15 14.39
CA ARG A 204 -30.12 3.84 15.69
C ARG A 204 -31.21 4.90 15.85
N PRO A 205 -32.46 4.50 16.16
CA PRO A 205 -33.56 5.43 16.35
C PRO A 205 -33.33 6.46 17.46
N GLU A 206 -32.51 6.14 18.46
CA GLU A 206 -32.14 7.03 19.56
C GLU A 206 -31.52 8.36 19.10
N LEU A 207 -30.90 8.40 17.91
CA LEU A 207 -30.36 9.63 17.34
C LEU A 207 -31.45 10.66 16.95
N LEU A 208 -32.72 10.22 16.92
CA LEU A 208 -33.89 10.98 16.50
C LEU A 208 -34.86 11.25 17.67
N ASP A 209 -34.47 10.94 18.91
CA ASP A 209 -35.34 11.08 20.10
C ASP A 209 -35.75 12.51 20.39
N ASP A 210 -34.93 13.49 19.99
CA ASP A 210 -35.21 14.92 20.17
C ASP A 210 -36.04 15.51 19.01
N VAL A 211 -36.20 14.80 17.90
CA VAL A 211 -36.87 15.31 16.70
C VAL A 211 -38.39 15.16 16.84
N ARG A 212 -39.10 16.29 16.80
CA ARG A 212 -40.57 16.35 16.88
C ARG A 212 -41.17 17.10 15.70
N ILE A 213 -42.10 16.47 14.99
CA ILE A 213 -42.84 17.07 13.86
C ILE A 213 -44.33 16.97 14.15
N GLY A 214 -45.02 18.13 14.26
CA GLY A 214 -46.47 18.14 14.54
C GLY A 214 -46.86 17.40 15.82
N GLY A 215 -46.00 17.39 16.83
CA GLY A 215 -46.21 16.65 18.09
C GLY A 215 -45.79 15.17 18.05
N LEU A 216 -45.43 14.63 16.89
CA LEU A 216 -44.94 13.25 16.74
C LEU A 216 -43.45 13.16 17.06
N ASN A 217 -43.04 12.21 17.90
CA ASN A 217 -41.64 11.88 18.13
C ASN A 217 -41.09 10.93 17.04
N VAL A 218 -40.09 11.37 16.28
CA VAL A 218 -39.57 10.61 15.13
C VAL A 218 -38.77 9.37 15.57
N GLY A 219 -38.01 9.45 16.66
CA GLY A 219 -37.32 8.28 17.23
C GLY A 219 -38.30 7.16 17.62
N GLN A 220 -39.41 7.50 18.27
CA GLN A 220 -40.47 6.56 18.63
C GLN A 220 -41.17 5.98 17.40
N LEU A 221 -41.43 6.81 16.37
CA LEU A 221 -41.99 6.36 15.11
C LEU A 221 -41.09 5.27 14.48
N LEU A 222 -39.79 5.56 14.32
CA LEU A 222 -38.86 4.63 13.70
C LEU A 222 -38.73 3.32 14.49
N ARG A 223 -38.67 3.38 15.83
CA ARG A 223 -38.69 2.18 16.68
C ARG A 223 -39.93 1.33 16.43
N THR A 224 -41.10 1.95 16.41
CA THR A 224 -42.38 1.26 16.20
C THR A 224 -42.45 0.60 14.83
N MET A 225 -41.96 1.29 13.79
CA MET A 225 -41.89 0.75 12.44
C MET A 225 -40.93 -0.45 12.37
N ASN A 226 -39.71 -0.29 12.89
CA ASN A 226 -38.69 -1.36 12.84
C ASN A 226 -39.10 -2.59 13.66
N GLN A 227 -39.75 -2.41 14.82
CA GLN A 227 -40.29 -3.54 15.58
C GLN A 227 -41.31 -4.35 14.77
N ARG A 228 -42.17 -3.68 13.99
CA ARG A 228 -43.13 -4.37 13.12
C ARG A 228 -42.44 -5.05 11.94
N ILE A 229 -41.46 -4.39 11.32
CA ILE A 229 -40.70 -4.95 10.20
C ILE A 229 -39.92 -6.19 10.63
N GLU A 230 -39.25 -6.15 11.78
CA GLU A 230 -38.47 -7.27 12.31
C GLU A 230 -39.34 -8.51 12.56
N VAL A 231 -40.58 -8.31 13.04
CA VAL A 231 -41.54 -9.41 13.26
C VAL A 231 -42.09 -9.98 11.95
N LEU A 232 -42.33 -9.13 10.94
CA LEU A 232 -42.95 -9.53 9.68
C LEU A 232 -41.96 -10.07 8.63
N LEU A 233 -40.71 -9.61 8.68
CA LEU A 233 -39.64 -9.94 7.75
C LEU A 233 -38.44 -10.51 8.53
N ASP A 234 -37.49 -9.65 8.88
CA ASP A 234 -36.32 -9.94 9.71
C ASP A 234 -35.61 -8.62 10.06
N ARG A 235 -34.47 -8.73 10.75
CA ARG A 235 -33.64 -7.58 11.16
C ARG A 235 -33.00 -6.84 9.99
N ASP A 236 -32.63 -7.54 8.92
CA ASP A 236 -31.91 -6.97 7.78
C ASP A 236 -32.78 -6.02 6.95
N HIS A 237 -34.11 -6.09 7.10
CA HIS A 237 -35.05 -5.21 6.41
C HIS A 237 -35.45 -3.96 7.21
N CYS A 238 -34.89 -3.76 8.41
CA CYS A 238 -35.20 -2.57 9.22
C CYS A 238 -34.81 -1.27 8.50
N LEU A 239 -35.61 -0.22 8.72
CA LEU A 239 -35.35 1.10 8.15
C LEU A 239 -34.19 1.79 8.87
N GLY A 240 -33.26 2.32 8.08
CA GLY A 240 -32.15 3.13 8.57
C GLY A 240 -32.60 4.50 9.09
N HIS A 241 -31.90 4.99 10.11
CA HIS A 241 -32.12 6.31 10.70
C HIS A 241 -31.78 7.47 9.74
N ALA A 242 -30.94 7.22 8.73
CA ALA A 242 -30.49 8.21 7.75
C ALA A 242 -31.64 8.90 7.00
N TYR A 243 -32.75 8.21 6.73
CA TYR A 243 -33.94 8.79 6.07
C TYR A 243 -34.52 10.00 6.81
N PHE A 244 -34.38 10.02 8.14
CA PHE A 244 -35.00 11.01 9.01
C PHE A 244 -33.99 12.01 9.61
N ILE A 245 -32.68 11.80 9.41
CA ILE A 245 -31.64 12.75 9.86
C ILE A 245 -31.85 14.17 9.31
N PRO A 246 -32.29 14.39 8.05
CA PRO A 246 -32.56 15.73 7.54
C PRO A 246 -33.70 16.50 8.25
N LEU A 247 -34.48 15.85 9.12
CA LEU A 247 -35.53 16.50 9.90
C LEU A 247 -35.03 17.14 11.20
N LYS A 248 -33.76 16.92 11.55
CA LYS A 248 -33.11 17.44 12.75
C LYS A 248 -32.68 18.90 12.58
#